data_AF-A0AAN7DLW5-F1
#
_entry.id   AF-A0AAN7DLW5-F1
#
_cell.length_a   1.000
_cell.length_b   1.000
_cell.length_c   1.000
_cell.angle_alpha   90.00
_cell.angle_beta   90.00
_cell.angle_gamma   90.00
#
_symmetry.space_group_name_H-M   'P 1'
#
loop_
_entity.id
_entity.type
_entity.pdbx_description
1 polymer ?
#
loop_
_entity_poly.entity_id
_entity_poly.type
_entity_poly.pdbx_seq_one_letter_code
_entity_poly.pdbx_strand_id
1 'polypeptide(L)'
;MDILPTELRCLIINHINRPADLGKCRLVCKAWNSFAEVAMLTAQIRIRTEFHAWKLYRYLKQKPHMAQHIKHLTIVATHPTETNGRAFLNLLSLAITPETEIVDGIVGLDVIYKKLIQLLRNSRHPIAKIKMLPMPINYNQIYMNAVLGFKHTLQELILNFNNIPIDWNLVYCLEEIEKLKSLTLVGDIYNITLTDTILKRCSNLTELDINVRFSDPIVLDKSSVHWWSSRNNVEKVHSMRALRFGAHVRSDLLEYLIYKFPRIQTVQLTTECGSSVVNLYTQYSKDNIRLTTCDQCNNFADKYIEHDFVIIFIDMLLHKPQVYRHLLFNRITEQDGVEPHVFRFAILLILFEVYIKWFRLERYYTDYDTKFIEQPLYYQYLYILTLCIFEFIVFHCCINLAIRVYFRNQNKRIRHNYVSMALIISSFGKMLLILMVIWDYKQLEYSWLVGIIVLASNTEALSVYLNIPYFQTLLIISIGILGRVFAQFLFLYLTYFNAQQDNAPFYLTKSRWISI
;
A
#
# COMPACT_ATOMS: atom_id res chain seq x y z
N MET A 1 7.51 43.69 -11.73
CA MET A 1 8.03 42.32 -11.97
C MET A 1 9.14 42.26 -13.03
N ASP A 2 9.38 43.30 -13.83
CA ASP A 2 10.56 43.39 -14.71
C ASP A 2 11.91 43.52 -13.98
N ILE A 3 11.87 43.57 -12.64
CA ILE A 3 13.02 43.63 -11.73
C ILE A 3 13.53 42.22 -11.39
N LEU A 4 12.73 41.17 -11.61
CA LEU A 4 13.13 39.80 -11.27
C LEU A 4 14.23 39.29 -12.23
N PRO A 5 15.32 38.72 -11.73
CA PRO A 5 16.34 38.00 -12.51
C PRO A 5 15.72 36.94 -13.43
N THR A 6 16.37 36.70 -14.56
CA THR A 6 15.90 35.74 -15.56
C THR A 6 15.82 34.31 -15.03
N GLU A 7 16.68 33.90 -14.08
CA GLU A 7 16.61 32.56 -13.47
C GLU A 7 15.34 32.39 -12.64
N LEU A 8 14.95 33.41 -11.88
CA LEU A 8 13.74 33.38 -11.04
C LEU A 8 12.47 33.34 -11.88
N ARG A 9 12.44 34.03 -13.02
CA ARG A 9 11.30 33.94 -13.97
C ARG A 9 11.16 32.54 -14.56
N CYS A 10 12.28 31.91 -14.93
CA CYS A 10 12.30 30.52 -15.38
C CYS A 10 11.79 29.55 -14.31
N LEU A 11 12.22 29.71 -13.05
CA LEU A 11 11.76 28.89 -11.93
C LEU A 11 10.24 29.04 -11.71
N ILE A 12 9.72 30.26 -11.71
CA ILE A 12 8.28 30.53 -11.53
C ILE A 12 7.46 29.87 -12.65
N ILE A 13 7.89 30.04 -13.91
CA ILE A 13 7.17 29.49 -15.06
C ILE A 13 7.23 27.95 -15.07
N ASN A 14 8.35 27.35 -14.65
CA ASN A 14 8.49 25.89 -14.55
C ASN A 14 7.59 25.27 -13.47
N HIS A 15 7.08 26.05 -12.50
CA HIS A 15 6.08 25.59 -11.54
C HIS A 15 4.63 25.59 -12.10
N ILE A 16 4.40 26.13 -13.29
CA ILE A 16 3.08 26.16 -13.92
C ILE A 16 2.87 24.85 -14.71
N ASN A 17 2.18 23.89 -14.08
CA ASN A 17 2.02 22.54 -14.63
C ASN A 17 1.09 22.43 -15.85
N ARG A 18 0.18 23.39 -16.06
CA ARG A 18 -0.83 23.32 -17.13
C ARG A 18 -0.38 24.11 -18.37
N PRO A 19 -0.26 23.46 -19.55
CA PRO A 19 0.10 24.15 -20.80
C PRO A 19 -0.85 25.29 -21.18
N ALA A 20 -2.13 25.19 -20.79
CA ALA A 20 -3.11 26.26 -21.02
C ALA A 20 -2.80 27.54 -20.22
N ASP A 21 -2.30 27.40 -18.99
CA ASP A 21 -1.94 28.53 -18.13
C ASP A 21 -0.60 29.15 -18.56
N LEU A 22 0.34 28.33 -19.05
CA LEU A 22 1.51 28.83 -19.78
C LEU A 22 1.11 29.62 -21.04
N GLY A 23 0.06 29.19 -21.74
CA GLY A 23 -0.51 29.93 -22.88
C GLY A 23 -0.98 31.34 -22.50
N LYS A 24 -1.59 31.51 -21.31
CA LYS A 24 -1.99 32.84 -20.79
C LYS A 24 -0.77 33.69 -20.45
N CYS A 25 0.29 33.09 -19.92
CA CYS A 25 1.55 33.77 -19.61
C CYS A 25 2.18 34.43 -20.85
N ARG A 26 1.97 33.85 -22.04
CA ARG A 26 2.44 34.45 -23.30
C ARG A 26 1.78 35.77 -23.66
N LEU A 27 0.60 36.04 -23.12
CA LEU A 27 -0.18 37.25 -23.39
C LEU A 27 0.20 38.41 -22.46
N VAL A 28 1.02 38.17 -21.43
CA VAL A 28 1.37 39.18 -20.42
C VAL A 28 2.32 40.24 -20.97
N CYS A 29 3.48 39.83 -21.50
CA CYS A 29 4.43 40.73 -22.16
C CYS A 29 5.41 39.96 -23.06
N LYS A 30 6.21 40.68 -23.87
CA LYS A 30 7.19 40.08 -24.80
C LYS A 30 8.21 39.18 -24.10
N ALA A 31 8.70 39.58 -22.92
CA ALA A 31 9.66 38.78 -22.16
C ALA A 31 9.02 37.48 -21.64
N TRP A 32 7.80 37.55 -21.11
CA TRP A 32 7.08 36.35 -20.65
C TRP A 32 6.73 35.42 -21.81
N ASN A 33 6.44 35.95 -23.00
CA ASN A 33 6.20 35.14 -24.19
C ASN A 33 7.39 34.25 -24.55
N SER A 34 8.64 34.76 -24.54
CA SER A 34 9.80 33.93 -24.87
C SER A 34 10.05 32.81 -23.84
N PHE A 35 9.92 33.10 -22.55
CA PHE A 35 10.10 32.09 -21.50
C PHE A 35 8.96 31.07 -21.47
N ALA A 36 7.71 31.52 -21.56
CA ALA A 36 6.56 30.63 -21.60
C ALA A 36 6.55 29.76 -22.86
N GLU A 37 7.00 30.27 -24.00
CA GLU A 37 7.13 29.50 -25.24
C GLU A 37 8.13 28.34 -25.10
N VAL A 38 9.29 28.58 -24.49
CA VAL A 38 10.26 27.52 -24.17
C VAL A 38 9.68 26.54 -23.15
N ALA A 39 9.07 27.05 -22.07
CA ALA A 39 8.48 26.22 -21.02
C ALA A 39 7.37 25.29 -21.54
N MET A 40 6.54 25.78 -22.47
CA MET A 40 5.52 24.97 -23.13
C MET A 40 6.10 23.82 -23.96
N LEU A 41 7.27 24.02 -24.57
CA LEU A 41 7.93 22.99 -25.39
C LEU A 41 8.72 21.98 -24.53
N THR A 42 9.25 22.42 -23.39
CA THR A 42 9.91 21.53 -22.42
C THR A 42 8.92 20.70 -21.61
N ALA A 43 7.67 21.16 -21.48
CA ALA A 43 6.59 20.39 -20.88
C ALA A 43 6.18 19.21 -21.77
N GLN A 44 5.44 18.25 -21.22
CA GLN A 44 4.91 17.11 -21.99
C GLN A 44 3.91 17.59 -23.05
N ILE A 45 4.30 17.47 -24.33
CA ILE A 45 3.46 17.88 -25.45
C ILE A 45 2.59 16.70 -25.89
N ARG A 46 1.27 16.83 -25.76
CA ARG A 46 0.33 15.78 -26.15
C ARG A 46 -0.38 16.11 -27.47
N ILE A 47 -0.15 15.28 -28.48
CA ILE A 47 -0.76 15.39 -29.81
C ILE A 47 -1.84 14.31 -29.96
N ARG A 48 -3.11 14.73 -29.99
CA ARG A 48 -4.27 13.81 -30.05
C ARG A 48 -4.90 13.68 -31.44
N THR A 49 -4.68 14.65 -32.32
CA THR A 49 -5.33 14.71 -33.64
C THR A 49 -4.32 15.21 -34.67
N GLU A 50 -4.56 14.95 -35.96
CA GLU A 50 -3.73 15.51 -37.04
C GLU A 50 -3.70 17.04 -37.04
N PHE A 51 -4.78 17.70 -36.60
CA PHE A 51 -4.82 19.16 -36.46
C PHE A 51 -3.76 19.66 -35.46
N HIS A 52 -3.65 19.01 -34.30
CA HIS A 52 -2.61 19.33 -33.32
C HIS A 52 -1.21 19.08 -33.90
N ALA A 53 -1.03 18.00 -34.65
CA ALA A 53 0.24 17.68 -35.31
C ALA A 53 0.64 18.75 -36.34
N TRP A 54 -0.30 19.15 -37.22
CA TRP A 54 -0.07 20.20 -38.20
C TRP A 54 0.18 21.57 -37.56
N LYS A 55 -0.51 21.89 -36.46
CA LYS A 55 -0.30 23.14 -35.72
C LYS A 55 1.13 23.23 -35.19
N LEU A 56 1.63 22.17 -34.54
CA LEU A 56 2.99 22.13 -34.04
C LEU A 56 4.01 22.08 -35.18
N TYR A 57 3.74 21.32 -36.25
CA TYR A 57 4.60 21.27 -37.43
C TYR A 57 4.77 22.66 -38.07
N ARG A 58 3.67 23.40 -38.29
CA ARG A 58 3.73 24.75 -38.87
C ARG A 58 4.53 25.70 -37.98
N TYR A 59 4.37 25.59 -36.67
CA TYR A 59 5.14 26.36 -35.70
C TYR A 59 6.65 26.05 -35.77
N LEU A 60 7.03 24.77 -35.75
CA LEU A 60 8.43 24.35 -35.83
C LEU A 60 9.05 24.67 -37.20
N LYS A 61 8.26 24.64 -38.28
CA LYS A 61 8.71 25.06 -39.60
C LYS A 61 9.07 26.55 -39.66
N GLN A 62 8.36 27.40 -38.91
CA GLN A 62 8.66 28.83 -38.79
C GLN A 62 9.85 29.10 -37.84
N LYS A 63 9.98 28.31 -36.77
CA LYS A 63 11.04 28.43 -35.77
C LYS A 63 11.76 27.09 -35.54
N PRO A 64 12.68 26.66 -36.42
CA PRO A 64 13.30 25.34 -36.34
C PRO A 64 14.18 25.16 -35.09
N HIS A 65 14.86 26.21 -34.62
CA HIS A 65 15.68 26.17 -33.41
C HIS A 65 14.89 25.80 -32.15
N MET A 66 13.58 26.00 -32.14
CA MET A 66 12.73 25.69 -30.99
C MET A 66 12.55 24.17 -30.78
N ALA A 67 12.79 23.35 -31.80
CA ALA A 67 12.63 21.91 -31.71
C ALA A 67 13.55 21.26 -30.65
N GLN A 68 14.72 21.86 -30.38
CA GLN A 68 15.69 21.35 -29.39
C GLN A 68 15.16 21.36 -27.95
N HIS A 69 14.10 22.13 -27.67
CA HIS A 69 13.48 22.18 -26.36
C HIS A 69 12.46 21.05 -26.12
N ILE A 70 12.09 20.31 -27.18
CA ILE A 70 11.13 19.22 -27.09
C ILE A 70 11.82 17.98 -26.51
N LYS A 71 11.58 17.76 -25.23
CA LYS A 71 12.05 16.56 -24.52
C LYS A 71 11.02 15.43 -24.55
N HIS A 72 9.74 15.75 -24.32
CA HIS A 72 8.67 14.77 -24.12
C HIS A 72 7.53 14.98 -25.12
N LEU A 73 7.27 14.00 -25.97
CA LEU A 73 6.24 14.04 -27.00
C LEU A 73 5.30 12.84 -26.90
N THR A 74 4.04 13.08 -26.57
CA THR A 74 2.99 12.05 -26.50
C THR A 74 2.15 12.06 -27.77
N ILE A 75 2.11 10.92 -28.48
CA ILE A 75 1.35 10.75 -29.71
C ILE A 75 0.19 9.80 -29.46
N VAL A 76 -1.03 10.28 -29.67
CA VAL A 76 -2.24 9.45 -29.63
C VAL A 76 -2.81 9.39 -31.05
N ALA A 77 -2.59 8.27 -31.73
CA ALA A 77 -3.00 8.03 -33.11
C ALA A 77 -3.62 6.63 -33.21
N THR A 78 -4.87 6.50 -32.78
CA THR A 78 -5.53 5.20 -32.57
C THR A 78 -6.29 4.65 -33.79
N HIS A 79 -6.67 5.50 -34.74
CA HIS A 79 -7.48 5.10 -35.88
C HIS A 79 -6.63 4.88 -37.15
N PRO A 80 -6.69 3.69 -37.79
CA PRO A 80 -6.02 3.43 -39.06
C PRO A 80 -6.61 4.19 -40.26
N THR A 81 -7.82 4.74 -40.10
CA THR A 81 -8.64 5.29 -41.19
C THR A 81 -8.38 6.77 -41.48
N GLU A 82 -7.60 7.47 -40.65
CA GLU A 82 -7.23 8.86 -40.85
C GLU A 82 -5.91 8.96 -41.67
N THR A 83 -6.06 9.13 -42.98
CA THR A 83 -5.12 9.87 -43.86
C THR A 83 -3.61 9.62 -43.71
N ASN A 84 -3.12 8.39 -43.96
CA ASN A 84 -1.68 8.07 -44.18
C ASN A 84 -0.69 8.54 -43.07
N GLY A 85 -1.16 9.04 -41.92
CA GLY A 85 -0.33 9.61 -40.86
C GLY A 85 0.58 10.77 -41.30
N ARG A 86 0.31 11.44 -42.44
CA ARG A 86 1.23 12.45 -43.03
C ARG A 86 1.55 13.59 -42.06
N ALA A 87 0.56 14.04 -41.30
CA ALA A 87 0.74 15.09 -40.31
C ALA A 87 1.78 14.70 -39.24
N PHE A 88 1.68 13.46 -38.73
CA PHE A 88 2.61 12.91 -37.75
C PHE A 88 4.01 12.68 -38.34
N LEU A 89 4.11 12.15 -39.56
CA LEU A 89 5.40 11.94 -40.24
C LEU A 89 6.17 13.24 -40.44
N ASN A 90 5.46 14.29 -40.88
CA ASN A 90 6.03 15.62 -41.07
C ASN A 90 6.44 16.24 -39.72
N LEU A 91 5.60 16.10 -38.69
CA LEU A 91 5.93 16.57 -37.35
C LEU A 91 7.19 15.87 -36.80
N LEU A 92 7.25 14.54 -36.85
CA LEU A 92 8.37 13.75 -36.34
C LEU A 92 9.69 14.15 -37.00
N SER A 93 9.67 14.49 -38.29
CA SER A 93 10.88 14.93 -39.00
C SER A 93 11.48 16.24 -38.49
N LEU A 94 10.69 17.08 -37.80
CA LEU A 94 11.15 18.34 -37.21
C LEU A 94 11.26 18.27 -35.69
N ALA A 95 10.37 17.53 -35.02
CA ALA A 95 10.23 17.51 -33.57
C ALA A 95 11.21 16.56 -32.88
N ILE A 96 11.61 15.47 -33.55
CA ILE A 96 12.58 14.53 -32.99
C ILE A 96 13.98 15.10 -33.18
N THR A 97 14.61 15.47 -32.07
CA THR A 97 15.96 16.01 -32.01
C THR A 97 16.85 15.14 -31.12
N PRO A 98 18.18 15.32 -31.11
CA PRO A 98 19.07 14.60 -30.19
C PRO A 98 18.75 14.82 -28.70
N GLU A 99 18.01 15.90 -28.36
CA GLU A 99 17.57 16.22 -27.00
C GLU A 99 16.22 15.59 -26.63
N THR A 100 15.53 14.94 -27.57
CA THR A 100 14.27 14.26 -27.30
C THR A 100 14.51 13.00 -26.47
N GLU A 101 13.86 12.93 -25.30
CA GLU A 101 14.04 11.87 -24.32
C GLU A 101 12.88 10.88 -24.30
N ILE A 102 11.63 11.34 -24.44
CA ILE A 102 10.45 10.49 -24.30
C ILE A 102 9.54 10.70 -25.51
N VAL A 103 9.22 9.59 -26.18
CA VAL A 103 8.18 9.56 -27.21
C VAL A 103 7.18 8.48 -26.80
N ASP A 104 6.06 8.86 -26.19
CA ASP A 104 5.09 7.93 -25.61
C ASP A 104 3.70 8.06 -26.27
N GLY A 105 2.72 7.33 -25.75
CA GLY A 105 1.33 7.36 -26.23
C GLY A 105 0.89 6.05 -26.90
N ILE A 106 -0.22 6.10 -27.64
CA ILE A 106 -0.88 4.93 -28.23
C ILE A 106 -0.95 5.14 -29.74
N VAL A 107 -0.31 4.23 -30.49
CA VAL A 107 -0.13 4.37 -31.95
C VAL A 107 -0.59 3.11 -32.67
N GLY A 108 -1.54 3.26 -33.60
CA GLY A 108 -1.95 2.20 -34.52
C GLY A 108 -1.27 2.25 -35.89
N LEU A 109 -0.50 3.30 -36.18
CA LEU A 109 0.08 3.56 -37.50
C LEU A 109 1.55 3.14 -37.57
N ASP A 110 1.83 2.01 -38.23
CA ASP A 110 3.19 1.48 -38.42
C ASP A 110 4.18 2.45 -39.06
N VAL A 111 3.68 3.38 -39.87
CA VAL A 111 4.48 4.41 -40.53
C VAL A 111 5.24 5.29 -39.54
N ILE A 112 4.71 5.47 -38.31
CA ILE A 112 5.38 6.23 -37.25
C ILE A 112 6.66 5.51 -36.80
N TYR A 113 6.59 4.20 -36.55
CA TYR A 113 7.77 3.40 -36.17
C TYR A 113 8.79 3.34 -37.30
N LYS A 114 8.35 3.15 -38.55
CA LYS A 114 9.24 3.23 -39.72
C LYS A 114 9.96 4.58 -39.80
N LYS A 115 9.27 5.68 -39.48
CA LYS A 115 9.86 7.01 -39.48
C LYS A 115 10.89 7.19 -38.36
N LEU A 116 10.62 6.70 -37.16
CA LEU A 116 11.59 6.72 -36.06
C LEU A 116 12.87 5.94 -36.41
N ILE A 117 12.72 4.75 -37.01
CA ILE A 117 13.85 3.96 -37.50
C ILE A 117 14.61 4.71 -38.62
N GLN A 118 13.90 5.36 -39.54
CA GLN A 118 14.52 6.17 -40.60
C GLN A 118 15.32 7.33 -40.00
N LEU A 119 14.76 8.03 -39.00
CA LEU A 119 15.44 9.14 -38.32
C LEU A 119 16.69 8.67 -37.59
N LEU A 120 16.63 7.50 -36.95
CA LEU A 120 17.80 6.87 -36.32
C LEU A 120 18.92 6.63 -37.35
N ARG A 121 18.59 6.05 -38.51
CA ARG A 121 19.57 5.74 -39.57
C ARG A 121 20.14 6.97 -40.28
N ASN A 122 19.33 8.00 -40.51
CA ASN A 122 19.70 9.17 -41.30
C ASN A 122 20.45 10.24 -40.49
N SER A 123 20.43 10.15 -39.16
CA SER A 123 21.01 11.17 -38.30
C SER A 123 22.55 11.12 -38.30
N ARG A 124 23.22 12.24 -38.66
CA ARG A 124 24.68 12.40 -38.55
C ARG A 124 25.18 12.39 -37.09
N HIS A 125 24.28 12.66 -36.15
CA HIS A 125 24.48 12.49 -34.71
C HIS A 125 23.45 11.48 -34.22
N PRO A 126 23.84 10.41 -33.50
CA PRO A 126 22.89 9.40 -33.05
C PRO A 126 21.79 10.05 -32.21
N ILE A 127 20.53 9.73 -32.49
CA ILE A 127 19.37 10.07 -31.66
C ILE A 127 19.50 9.23 -30.37
N ALA A 128 20.37 9.69 -29.47
CA ALA A 128 20.99 8.88 -28.43
C ALA A 128 20.26 8.93 -27.08
N LYS A 129 19.13 9.64 -26.99
CA LYS A 129 18.48 9.91 -25.70
C LYS A 129 17.05 9.37 -25.57
N ILE A 130 16.45 8.75 -26.59
CA ILE A 130 15.07 8.23 -26.49
C ILE A 130 15.04 7.07 -25.49
N LYS A 131 14.36 7.28 -24.36
CA LYS A 131 14.20 6.37 -23.23
C LYS A 131 12.93 5.51 -23.32
N MET A 132 11.94 5.94 -24.10
CA MET A 132 10.63 5.29 -24.20
C MET A 132 10.07 5.44 -25.61
N LEU A 133 9.35 4.41 -26.09
CA LEU A 133 8.64 4.40 -27.37
C LEU A 133 7.12 4.34 -27.18
N PRO A 134 6.33 4.82 -28.16
CA PRO A 134 4.87 4.75 -28.09
C PRO A 134 4.37 3.32 -28.13
N MET A 135 3.37 3.00 -27.31
CA MET A 135 2.74 1.68 -27.27
C MET A 135 1.95 1.43 -28.57
N PRO A 136 2.20 0.30 -29.26
CA PRO A 136 1.46 -0.05 -30.45
C PRO A 136 0.06 -0.55 -30.07
N ILE A 137 -0.93 -0.33 -30.92
CA ILE A 137 -2.24 -1.02 -30.79
C ILE A 137 -2.09 -2.50 -31.09
N ASN A 138 -1.30 -2.82 -32.13
CA ASN A 138 -1.00 -4.17 -32.57
C ASN A 138 0.51 -4.36 -32.60
N TYR A 139 1.03 -5.32 -31.83
CA TYR A 139 2.45 -5.65 -31.85
C TYR A 139 2.79 -6.37 -33.16
N ASN A 140 3.83 -5.91 -33.84
CA ASN A 140 4.29 -6.47 -35.11
C ASN A 140 5.80 -6.32 -35.28
N GLN A 141 6.34 -6.92 -36.35
CA GLN A 141 7.77 -6.87 -36.64
C GLN A 141 8.33 -5.44 -36.82
N ILE A 142 7.50 -4.47 -37.23
CA ILE A 142 7.94 -3.09 -37.44
C ILE A 142 8.21 -2.42 -36.10
N TYR A 143 7.32 -2.59 -35.13
CA TYR A 143 7.55 -2.16 -33.75
C TYR A 143 8.78 -2.84 -33.15
N MET A 144 8.94 -4.15 -33.38
CA MET A 144 10.13 -4.91 -32.93
C MET A 144 11.43 -4.30 -33.43
N ASN A 145 11.49 -3.99 -34.73
CA ASN A 145 12.66 -3.36 -35.33
C ASN A 145 12.92 -1.96 -34.75
N ALA A 146 11.88 -1.25 -34.31
CA ALA A 146 12.04 0.04 -33.62
C ALA A 146 12.63 -0.15 -32.22
N VAL A 147 12.10 -1.08 -31.43
CA VAL A 147 12.64 -1.41 -30.09
C VAL A 147 14.11 -1.80 -30.18
N LEU A 148 14.47 -2.69 -31.10
CA LEU A 148 15.86 -3.10 -31.33
C LEU A 148 16.75 -1.95 -31.82
N GLY A 149 16.21 -1.02 -32.61
CA GLY A 149 16.92 0.19 -33.03
C GLY A 149 17.31 1.09 -31.85
N PHE A 150 16.51 1.14 -30.79
CA PHE A 150 16.73 1.97 -29.61
C PHE A 150 17.23 1.19 -28.37
N LYS A 151 17.70 -0.05 -28.53
CA LYS A 151 18.07 -0.94 -27.42
C LYS A 151 19.09 -0.37 -26.42
N HIS A 152 20.01 0.48 -26.88
CA HIS A 152 21.05 1.09 -26.04
C HIS A 152 20.61 2.36 -25.29
N THR A 153 19.41 2.88 -25.59
CA THR A 153 18.88 4.14 -25.03
C THR A 153 17.60 3.93 -24.22
N LEU A 154 16.80 2.92 -24.56
CA LEU A 154 15.54 2.58 -23.88
C LEU A 154 15.77 2.28 -22.40
N GLN A 155 14.97 2.93 -21.55
CA GLN A 155 14.92 2.73 -20.10
C GLN A 155 13.54 2.30 -19.62
N GLU A 156 12.48 2.59 -20.39
CA GLU A 156 11.09 2.28 -20.05
C GLU A 156 10.43 1.55 -21.22
N LEU A 157 9.69 0.47 -20.92
CA LEU A 157 8.99 -0.33 -21.91
C LEU A 157 7.62 -0.79 -21.40
N ILE A 158 6.61 -0.73 -22.27
CA ILE A 158 5.26 -1.22 -21.99
C ILE A 158 4.96 -2.43 -22.89
N LEU A 159 4.58 -3.54 -22.27
CA LEU A 159 4.14 -4.78 -22.91
C LEU A 159 2.66 -5.01 -22.61
N ASN A 160 1.82 -4.99 -23.63
CA ASN A 160 0.38 -5.19 -23.52
C ASN A 160 -0.05 -6.47 -24.25
N PHE A 161 -0.38 -7.52 -23.50
CA PHE A 161 -0.72 -8.86 -23.98
C PHE A 161 -2.16 -9.02 -24.46
N ASN A 162 -3.05 -8.04 -24.26
CA ASN A 162 -4.47 -8.17 -24.65
C ASN A 162 -4.68 -8.31 -26.16
N ASN A 163 -3.74 -7.83 -26.98
CA ASN A 163 -3.84 -7.79 -28.45
C ASN A 163 -2.76 -8.64 -29.14
N ILE A 164 -2.08 -9.55 -28.42
CA ILE A 164 -0.96 -10.32 -28.96
C ILE A 164 -1.36 -11.80 -29.08
N PRO A 165 -1.34 -12.42 -30.28
CA PRO A 165 -1.06 -13.84 -30.38
C PRO A 165 0.41 -14.01 -30.00
N ILE A 166 0.70 -14.48 -28.78
CA ILE A 166 2.01 -14.45 -28.09
C ILE A 166 3.18 -14.59 -29.06
N ASP A 167 3.69 -13.47 -29.57
CA ASP A 167 4.89 -13.43 -30.39
C ASP A 167 6.06 -13.34 -29.43
N TRP A 168 6.63 -14.50 -29.11
CA TRP A 168 7.75 -14.64 -28.18
C TRP A 168 8.98 -13.83 -28.60
N ASN A 169 9.06 -13.41 -29.86
CA ASN A 169 10.14 -12.57 -30.36
C ASN A 169 10.30 -11.28 -29.54
N LEU A 170 9.20 -10.67 -29.08
CA LEU A 170 9.27 -9.48 -28.22
C LEU A 170 9.89 -9.76 -26.86
N VAL A 171 9.57 -10.92 -26.28
CA VAL A 171 10.11 -11.36 -25.00
C VAL A 171 11.60 -11.66 -25.12
N TYR A 172 12.04 -12.29 -26.22
CA TYR A 172 13.46 -12.57 -26.46
C TYR A 172 14.29 -11.29 -26.63
N CYS A 173 13.75 -10.26 -27.29
CA CYS A 173 14.45 -8.98 -27.46
C CYS A 173 14.69 -8.21 -26.15
N LEU A 174 14.01 -8.54 -25.04
CA LEU A 174 14.21 -7.86 -23.75
C LEU A 174 15.63 -8.03 -23.23
N GLU A 175 16.27 -9.17 -23.52
CA GLU A 175 17.63 -9.47 -23.11
C GLU A 175 18.66 -8.53 -23.77
N GLU A 176 18.34 -7.97 -24.93
CA GLU A 176 19.21 -7.02 -25.65
C GLU A 176 19.13 -5.57 -25.12
N ILE A 177 18.17 -5.26 -24.23
CA ILE A 177 17.93 -3.89 -23.73
C ILE A 177 18.64 -3.68 -22.38
N GLU A 178 19.95 -3.43 -22.43
CA GLU A 178 20.82 -3.37 -21.24
C GLU A 178 20.43 -2.31 -20.19
N LYS A 179 19.81 -1.20 -20.64
CA LYS A 179 19.48 -0.04 -19.78
C LYS A 179 18.03 -0.01 -19.31
N LEU A 180 17.27 -1.08 -19.52
CA LEU A 180 15.87 -1.15 -19.09
C LEU A 180 15.76 -1.09 -17.55
N LYS A 181 15.08 -0.06 -17.05
CA LYS A 181 14.86 0.20 -15.62
C LYS A 181 13.41 0.03 -15.20
N SER A 182 12.47 0.42 -16.07
CA SER A 182 11.04 0.35 -15.83
C SER A 182 10.35 -0.55 -16.85
N LEU A 183 9.54 -1.48 -16.37
CA LEU A 183 8.75 -2.37 -17.22
C LEU A 183 7.29 -2.35 -16.78
N THR A 184 6.38 -2.15 -17.73
CA THR A 184 4.94 -2.24 -17.48
C THR A 184 4.37 -3.44 -18.23
N LEU A 185 3.76 -4.38 -17.50
CA LEU A 185 3.09 -5.57 -18.02
C LEU A 185 1.58 -5.38 -17.90
N VAL A 186 0.86 -5.40 -19.02
CA VAL A 186 -0.60 -5.22 -19.06
C VAL A 186 -1.25 -6.36 -19.82
N GLY A 187 -2.38 -6.87 -19.33
CA GLY A 187 -3.27 -7.75 -20.08
C GLY A 187 -3.25 -9.22 -19.65
N ASP A 188 -3.76 -10.09 -20.52
CA ASP A 188 -3.98 -11.49 -20.15
C ASP A 188 -2.70 -12.32 -20.37
N ILE A 189 -2.21 -12.95 -19.29
CA ILE A 189 -1.03 -13.81 -19.24
C ILE A 189 -1.49 -15.20 -18.80
N TYR A 190 -0.85 -16.28 -19.25
CA TYR A 190 -1.30 -17.63 -18.87
C TYR A 190 -1.08 -17.93 -17.38
N ASN A 191 0.15 -17.80 -16.88
CA ASN A 191 0.52 -18.17 -15.50
C ASN A 191 1.79 -17.44 -14.99
N ILE A 192 2.18 -17.77 -13.75
CA ILE A 192 3.40 -17.27 -13.10
C ILE A 192 4.66 -17.66 -13.88
N THR A 193 4.71 -18.85 -14.49
CA THR A 193 5.85 -19.30 -15.29
C THR A 193 6.16 -18.38 -16.47
N LEU A 194 5.11 -17.92 -17.16
CA LEU A 194 5.24 -16.95 -18.25
C LEU A 194 5.76 -15.62 -17.73
N THR A 195 5.26 -15.18 -16.58
CA THR A 195 5.72 -13.95 -15.91
C THR A 195 7.20 -14.04 -15.54
N ASP A 196 7.65 -15.17 -14.99
CA ASP A 196 9.06 -15.39 -14.66
C ASP A 196 9.96 -15.43 -15.89
N THR A 197 9.48 -16.06 -16.97
CA THR A 197 10.21 -16.10 -18.24
C THR A 197 10.48 -14.71 -18.79
N ILE A 198 9.54 -13.78 -18.64
CA ILE A 198 9.70 -12.37 -19.03
C ILE A 198 10.68 -11.68 -18.06
N LEU A 199 10.43 -11.76 -16.76
CA LEU A 199 11.20 -11.01 -15.76
C LEU A 199 12.65 -11.49 -15.65
N LYS A 200 12.93 -12.77 -15.92
CA LYS A 200 14.31 -13.32 -15.93
C LYS A 200 15.19 -12.67 -17.01
N ARG A 201 14.59 -12.14 -18.08
CA ARG A 201 15.31 -11.47 -19.17
C ARG A 201 15.64 -10.00 -18.88
N CYS A 202 15.13 -9.47 -17.76
CA CYS A 202 15.32 -8.08 -17.36
C CYS A 202 16.24 -8.00 -16.13
N SER A 203 17.54 -7.87 -16.35
CA SER A 203 18.55 -7.96 -15.28
C SER A 203 18.66 -6.71 -14.39
N ASN A 204 18.35 -5.52 -14.91
CA ASN A 204 18.60 -4.23 -14.25
C ASN A 204 17.32 -3.48 -13.81
N LEU A 205 16.22 -4.21 -13.65
CA LEU A 205 14.93 -3.61 -13.34
C LEU A 205 14.94 -2.94 -11.95
N THR A 206 14.42 -1.72 -11.89
CA THR A 206 14.21 -0.94 -10.66
C THR A 206 12.74 -0.67 -10.40
N GLU A 207 11.93 -0.57 -11.45
CA GLU A 207 10.50 -0.30 -11.39
C GLU A 207 9.72 -1.30 -12.24
N LEU A 208 8.59 -1.78 -11.71
CA LEU A 208 7.75 -2.78 -12.38
C LEU A 208 6.31 -2.42 -12.10
N ASP A 209 5.51 -2.31 -13.15
CA ASP A 209 4.07 -2.15 -13.05
C ASP A 209 3.40 -3.38 -13.65
N ILE A 210 2.67 -4.12 -12.83
CA ILE A 210 2.01 -5.37 -13.21
C ILE A 210 0.51 -5.20 -13.11
N ASN A 211 -0.14 -5.18 -14.26
CA ASN A 211 -1.59 -5.19 -14.42
C ASN A 211 -2.00 -6.35 -15.34
N VAL A 212 -1.76 -7.57 -14.85
CA VAL A 212 -1.96 -8.79 -15.63
C VAL A 212 -3.06 -9.65 -15.03
N ARG A 213 -3.86 -10.29 -15.88
CA ARG A 213 -4.86 -11.27 -15.46
C ARG A 213 -4.42 -12.64 -15.91
N PHE A 214 -4.50 -13.61 -15.01
CA PHE A 214 -4.16 -14.97 -15.34
C PHE A 214 -5.34 -15.72 -15.97
N SER A 215 -5.13 -16.28 -17.16
CA SER A 215 -6.13 -17.09 -17.87
C SER A 215 -6.35 -18.44 -17.20
N ASP A 216 -5.31 -18.98 -16.54
CA ASP A 216 -5.38 -20.24 -15.80
C ASP A 216 -6.26 -20.08 -14.54
N PRO A 217 -7.25 -20.96 -14.29
CA PRO A 217 -8.02 -20.93 -13.05
C PRO A 217 -7.23 -21.39 -11.81
N ILE A 218 -6.08 -22.04 -11.97
CA ILE A 218 -5.30 -22.62 -10.86
C ILE A 218 -4.58 -21.51 -10.08
N VAL A 219 -4.89 -21.40 -8.79
CA VAL A 219 -4.22 -20.50 -7.84
C VAL A 219 -3.33 -21.33 -6.92
N LEU A 220 -2.03 -21.08 -6.96
CA LEU A 220 -1.08 -21.76 -6.08
C LEU A 220 -1.14 -21.17 -4.65
N ASP A 221 -0.96 -22.01 -3.64
CA ASP A 221 -0.75 -21.53 -2.28
C ASP A 221 0.71 -21.10 -2.06
N LYS A 222 0.98 -20.35 -0.99
CA LYS A 222 2.32 -19.84 -0.66
C LYS A 222 3.38 -20.96 -0.67
N SER A 223 3.09 -22.11 -0.07
CA SER A 223 3.99 -23.27 -0.06
C SER A 223 4.32 -23.76 -1.46
N SER A 224 3.32 -23.93 -2.33
CA SER A 224 3.54 -24.37 -3.71
C SER A 224 4.28 -23.32 -4.52
N VAL A 225 4.02 -22.02 -4.31
CA VAL A 225 4.77 -20.94 -4.99
C VAL A 225 6.24 -20.96 -4.55
N HIS A 226 6.53 -21.11 -3.26
CA HIS A 226 7.89 -21.21 -2.75
C HIS A 226 8.61 -22.47 -3.25
N TRP A 227 7.93 -23.61 -3.26
CA TRP A 227 8.47 -24.86 -3.80
C TRP A 227 8.76 -24.73 -5.30
N TRP A 228 7.80 -24.21 -6.07
CA TRP A 228 7.93 -23.97 -7.50
C TRP A 228 9.07 -22.98 -7.79
N SER A 229 9.16 -21.90 -7.03
CA SER A 229 10.20 -20.87 -7.22
C SER A 229 11.60 -21.42 -6.91
N SER A 230 11.71 -22.28 -5.88
CA SER A 230 12.96 -22.98 -5.56
C SER A 230 13.33 -24.01 -6.62
N ARG A 231 12.34 -24.77 -7.12
CA ARG A 231 12.52 -25.80 -8.15
C ARG A 231 12.97 -25.21 -9.49
N ASN A 232 12.48 -24.01 -9.83
CA ASN A 232 12.80 -23.32 -11.08
C ASN A 232 14.00 -22.36 -10.97
N ASN A 233 14.71 -22.34 -9.84
CA ASN A 233 15.84 -21.43 -9.58
C ASN A 233 15.49 -19.97 -9.88
N VAL A 234 14.36 -19.49 -9.36
CA VAL A 234 13.96 -18.08 -9.49
C VAL A 234 15.01 -17.20 -8.80
N GLU A 235 15.72 -16.41 -9.60
CA GLU A 235 16.74 -15.48 -9.12
C GLU A 235 16.11 -14.35 -8.32
N LYS A 236 16.70 -14.06 -7.15
CA LYS A 236 16.26 -12.97 -6.28
C LYS A 236 16.91 -11.67 -6.72
N VAL A 237 16.08 -10.68 -7.05
CA VAL A 237 16.50 -9.37 -7.55
C VAL A 237 16.39 -8.34 -6.42
N HIS A 238 17.53 -7.79 -6.02
CA HIS A 238 17.63 -6.84 -4.91
C HIS A 238 17.73 -5.36 -5.34
N SER A 239 17.83 -5.09 -6.64
CA SER A 239 17.87 -3.74 -7.23
C SER A 239 16.49 -3.05 -7.26
N MET A 240 15.45 -3.83 -7.02
CA MET A 240 14.06 -3.45 -7.19
C MET A 240 13.61 -2.43 -6.14
N ARG A 241 13.06 -1.29 -6.59
CA ARG A 241 12.67 -0.16 -5.74
C ARG A 241 11.17 0.08 -5.70
N ALA A 242 10.47 -0.11 -6.80
CA ALA A 242 9.04 0.17 -6.90
C ALA A 242 8.31 -0.95 -7.65
N LEU A 243 7.28 -1.51 -7.03
CA LEU A 243 6.38 -2.47 -7.64
C LEU A 243 4.96 -1.93 -7.57
N ARG A 244 4.34 -1.76 -8.74
CA ARG A 244 2.98 -1.26 -8.91
C ARG A 244 2.09 -2.39 -9.39
N PHE A 245 0.83 -2.30 -9.01
CA PHE A 245 -0.15 -3.35 -9.25
C PHE A 245 -1.42 -2.75 -9.83
N GLY A 246 -2.01 -3.44 -10.80
CA GLY A 246 -3.37 -3.20 -11.25
C GLY A 246 -4.40 -3.52 -10.17
N ALA A 247 -5.66 -3.13 -10.40
CA ALA A 247 -6.75 -3.30 -9.44
C ALA A 247 -7.07 -4.77 -9.08
N HIS A 248 -6.62 -5.73 -9.89
CA HIS A 248 -6.87 -7.16 -9.68
C HIS A 248 -5.55 -7.93 -9.81
N VAL A 249 -4.95 -8.31 -8.68
CA VAL A 249 -3.74 -9.16 -8.67
C VAL A 249 -4.04 -10.46 -7.94
N ARG A 250 -3.68 -11.59 -8.57
CA ARG A 250 -3.87 -12.93 -8.01
C ARG A 250 -2.89 -13.16 -6.85
N SER A 251 -3.31 -13.87 -5.81
CA SER A 251 -2.52 -14.04 -4.57
C SER A 251 -1.19 -14.76 -4.79
N ASP A 252 -1.16 -15.73 -5.70
CA ASP A 252 0.05 -16.49 -6.03
C ASP A 252 1.07 -15.68 -6.84
N LEU A 253 0.61 -14.77 -7.69
CA LEU A 253 1.46 -13.78 -8.35
C LEU A 253 2.14 -12.87 -7.32
N LEU A 254 1.39 -12.41 -6.31
CA LEU A 254 1.95 -11.61 -5.23
C LEU A 254 3.04 -12.39 -4.47
N GLU A 255 2.76 -13.62 -4.06
CA GLU A 255 3.73 -14.47 -3.36
C GLU A 255 5.00 -14.72 -4.21
N TYR A 256 4.84 -14.93 -5.52
CA TYR A 256 5.97 -15.09 -6.44
C TYR A 256 6.80 -13.79 -6.54
N LEU A 257 6.15 -12.63 -6.66
CA LEU A 257 6.84 -11.34 -6.75
C LEU A 257 7.55 -11.00 -5.44
N ILE A 258 6.96 -11.33 -4.28
CA ILE A 258 7.62 -11.20 -2.97
C ILE A 258 8.84 -12.13 -2.91
N TYR A 259 8.73 -13.36 -3.39
CA TYR A 259 9.85 -14.30 -3.44
C TYR A 259 10.99 -13.77 -4.33
N LYS A 260 10.66 -13.29 -5.53
CA LYS A 260 11.63 -12.77 -6.51
C LYS A 260 12.22 -11.43 -6.11
N PHE A 261 11.46 -10.56 -5.46
CA PHE A 261 11.86 -9.22 -5.06
C PHE A 261 11.80 -9.04 -3.53
N PRO A 262 12.73 -9.67 -2.78
CA PRO A 262 12.64 -9.77 -1.32
C PRO A 262 12.82 -8.43 -0.58
N ARG A 263 13.25 -7.36 -1.26
CA ARG A 263 13.35 -6.01 -0.68
C ARG A 263 12.05 -5.20 -0.78
N ILE A 264 11.06 -5.66 -1.54
CA ILE A 264 9.77 -4.99 -1.65
C ILE A 264 8.90 -5.51 -0.53
N GLN A 265 8.80 -4.73 0.54
CA GLN A 265 7.90 -5.05 1.65
C GLN A 265 6.67 -4.14 1.58
N THR A 266 5.50 -4.79 1.56
CA THR A 266 4.16 -4.27 1.87
C THR A 266 3.40 -3.52 0.79
N VAL A 267 2.18 -4.01 0.50
CA VAL A 267 1.10 -3.20 -0.07
C VAL A 267 0.66 -2.25 1.02
N GLN A 268 0.97 -0.96 0.86
CA GLN A 268 0.67 0.05 1.86
C GLN A 268 -0.73 0.64 1.62
N LEU A 269 -1.46 0.98 2.68
CA LEU A 269 -2.81 1.50 2.58
C LEU A 269 -2.84 2.97 2.97
N THR A 270 -3.70 3.75 2.30
CA THR A 270 -3.92 5.13 2.70
C THR A 270 -4.72 5.19 3.99
N THR A 271 -4.33 6.07 4.91
CA THR A 271 -5.00 6.20 6.19
C THR A 271 -6.39 6.84 6.05
N GLU A 272 -6.60 7.69 5.04
CA GLU A 272 -7.87 8.42 4.86
C GLU A 272 -8.97 7.57 4.19
N CYS A 273 -8.70 6.96 3.03
CA CYS A 273 -9.71 6.18 2.30
C CYS A 273 -9.47 4.66 2.28
N GLY A 274 -8.35 4.17 2.81
CA GLY A 274 -8.03 2.74 2.83
C GLY A 274 -7.68 2.16 1.45
N SER A 275 -7.43 3.00 0.46
CA SER A 275 -7.00 2.56 -0.88
C SER A 275 -5.55 2.10 -0.85
N SER A 276 -5.20 1.09 -1.64
CA SER A 276 -3.81 0.70 -1.84
C SER A 276 -2.98 1.83 -2.48
N VAL A 277 -1.76 2.02 -2.00
CA VAL A 277 -0.76 2.96 -2.53
C VAL A 277 0.59 2.26 -2.67
N VAL A 278 1.32 2.64 -3.71
CA VAL A 278 2.61 2.05 -4.07
C VAL A 278 3.67 2.34 -2.99
N ASN A 279 3.75 3.59 -2.54
CA ASN A 279 4.66 4.04 -1.49
C ASN A 279 3.94 5.11 -0.65
N LEU A 280 4.06 5.07 0.67
CA LEU A 280 3.50 6.09 1.56
C LEU A 280 4.25 7.43 1.46
N TYR A 281 5.54 7.40 1.13
CA TYR A 281 6.39 8.56 0.94
C TYR A 281 7.48 8.33 -0.12
N THR A 282 8.00 9.42 -0.65
CA THR A 282 9.19 9.47 -1.51
C THR A 282 10.35 10.02 -0.69
N GLN A 283 11.42 9.25 -0.55
CA GLN A 283 12.62 9.69 0.17
C GLN A 283 13.61 10.35 -0.80
N TYR A 284 14.00 11.59 -0.53
CA TYR A 284 15.00 12.34 -1.30
C TYR A 284 16.39 12.26 -0.66
N SER A 285 16.48 12.21 0.68
CA SER A 285 17.72 11.99 1.45
C SER A 285 17.42 11.25 2.77
N LYS A 286 18.44 10.88 3.56
CA LYS A 286 18.23 10.14 4.83
C LYS A 286 17.21 10.80 5.76
N ASP A 287 17.17 12.13 5.80
CA ASP A 287 16.28 12.91 6.67
C ASP A 287 15.17 13.67 5.92
N ASN A 288 15.18 13.68 4.58
CA ASN A 288 14.14 14.33 3.78
C ASN A 288 13.24 13.31 3.09
N ILE A 289 12.02 13.19 3.63
CA ILE A 289 10.92 12.44 3.05
C ILE A 289 9.81 13.39 2.58
N ARG A 290 9.04 12.96 1.59
CA ARG A 290 7.83 13.66 1.14
C ARG A 290 6.69 12.67 1.03
N LEU A 291 5.59 12.92 1.74
CA LEU A 291 4.42 12.05 1.69
C LEU A 291 3.80 11.99 0.29
N THR A 292 3.41 10.79 -0.11
CA THR A 292 2.72 10.53 -1.38
C THR A 292 1.26 10.96 -1.25
N THR A 293 0.64 11.45 -2.32
CA THR A 293 -0.80 11.75 -2.35
C THR A 293 -1.58 10.58 -2.93
N CYS A 294 -2.75 10.29 -2.36
CA CYS A 294 -3.66 9.26 -2.84
C CYS A 294 -4.40 9.72 -4.10
N ASP A 295 -4.43 8.91 -5.15
CA ASP A 295 -5.14 9.23 -6.40
C ASP A 295 -6.68 9.21 -6.28
N GLN A 296 -7.21 8.55 -5.25
CA GLN A 296 -8.67 8.43 -5.04
C GLN A 296 -9.24 9.58 -4.22
N CYS A 297 -8.60 9.92 -3.10
CA CYS A 297 -9.11 10.97 -2.19
C CYS A 297 -8.29 12.27 -2.22
N ASN A 298 -7.17 12.32 -2.96
CA ASN A 298 -6.24 13.45 -3.04
C ASN A 298 -5.64 13.92 -1.70
N ASN A 299 -5.79 13.14 -0.63
CA ASN A 299 -5.13 13.40 0.65
C ASN A 299 -3.76 12.71 0.71
N PHE A 300 -2.91 13.11 1.66
CA PHE A 300 -1.67 12.40 1.93
C PHE A 300 -1.96 10.94 2.32
N ALA A 301 -1.13 10.04 1.80
CA ALA A 301 -1.29 8.62 1.94
C ALA A 301 -1.24 8.19 3.41
N ASP A 302 -0.27 8.68 4.17
CA ASP A 302 -0.20 8.47 5.62
C ASP A 302 0.55 9.61 6.29
N LYS A 303 -0.19 10.48 6.97
CA LYS A 303 0.35 11.62 7.72
C LYS A 303 1.08 11.21 9.00
N TYR A 304 0.78 10.04 9.56
CA TYR A 304 1.32 9.63 10.86
C TYR A 304 2.79 9.21 10.79
N ILE A 305 3.36 9.08 9.59
CA ILE A 305 4.79 8.83 9.40
C ILE A 305 5.64 9.98 9.94
N GLU A 306 5.17 11.22 9.79
CA GLU A 306 5.86 12.42 10.28
C GLU A 306 5.45 12.76 11.72
N HIS A 307 4.45 12.07 12.29
CA HIS A 307 3.94 12.37 13.62
C HIS A 307 4.69 11.59 14.71
N ASP A 308 4.95 12.28 15.82
CA ASP A 308 5.44 11.63 17.04
C ASP A 308 4.36 10.75 17.68
N PHE A 309 4.81 9.78 18.48
CA PHE A 309 3.95 8.83 19.19
C PHE A 309 2.87 9.48 20.06
N VAL A 310 3.10 10.68 20.58
CA VAL A 310 2.12 11.41 21.39
C VAL A 310 0.88 11.78 20.56
N ILE A 311 1.08 12.24 19.32
CA ILE A 311 -0.02 12.61 18.43
C ILE A 311 -0.79 11.35 18.00
N ILE A 312 -0.05 10.27 17.69
CA ILE A 312 -0.64 8.96 17.39
C ILE A 312 -1.50 8.49 18.58
N PHE A 313 -1.02 8.65 19.81
CA PHE A 313 -1.76 8.28 21.01
C PHE A 313 -3.03 9.13 21.24
N ILE A 314 -2.95 10.44 21.03
CA ILE A 314 -4.13 11.32 21.10
C ILE A 314 -5.17 10.91 20.07
N ASP A 315 -4.76 10.62 18.84
CA ASP A 315 -5.69 10.20 17.79
C ASP A 315 -6.27 8.80 18.04
N MET A 316 -5.57 7.93 18.76
CA MET A 316 -6.14 6.67 19.28
C MET A 316 -7.19 6.94 20.36
N LEU A 317 -6.94 7.86 21.30
CA LEU A 317 -7.92 8.29 22.31
C LEU A 317 -9.17 8.90 21.70
N LEU A 318 -9.03 9.59 20.57
CA LEU A 318 -10.14 10.17 19.81
C LEU A 318 -10.87 9.15 18.92
N HIS A 319 -10.47 7.87 18.96
CA HIS A 319 -11.02 6.79 18.14
C HIS A 319 -11.03 7.10 16.64
N LYS A 320 -9.96 7.76 16.14
CA LYS A 320 -9.89 8.10 14.71
C LYS A 320 -9.57 6.84 13.89
N PRO A 321 -10.37 6.47 12.87
CA PRO A 321 -10.09 5.29 12.05
C PRO A 321 -8.71 5.34 11.39
N GLN A 322 -8.23 6.54 11.05
CA GLN A 322 -6.98 6.73 10.33
C GLN A 322 -5.76 6.23 11.11
N VAL A 323 -5.75 6.38 12.44
CA VAL A 323 -4.59 5.93 13.25
C VAL A 323 -4.53 4.41 13.35
N TYR A 324 -5.68 3.75 13.43
CA TYR A 324 -5.73 2.28 13.41
C TYR A 324 -5.30 1.74 12.05
N ARG A 325 -5.60 2.42 10.94
CA ARG A 325 -5.05 2.02 9.62
C ARG A 325 -3.54 2.15 9.56
N HIS A 326 -2.99 3.25 10.07
CA HIS A 326 -1.54 3.44 10.17
C HIS A 326 -0.89 2.31 10.98
N LEU A 327 -1.40 2.04 12.18
CA LEU A 327 -0.84 1.04 13.08
C LEU A 327 -0.96 -0.37 12.51
N LEU A 328 -2.13 -0.75 11.98
CA LEU A 328 -2.41 -2.12 11.59
C LEU A 328 -1.88 -2.51 10.21
N PHE A 329 -1.84 -1.57 9.26
CA PHE A 329 -1.48 -1.87 7.87
C PHE A 329 -0.14 -1.28 7.43
N ASN A 330 0.29 -0.16 8.01
CA ASN A 330 1.50 0.54 7.58
C ASN A 330 2.68 0.37 8.56
N ARG A 331 2.42 -0.03 9.81
CA ARG A 331 3.45 -0.14 10.85
C ARG A 331 3.76 -1.59 11.26
N ILE A 332 2.75 -2.45 11.31
CA ILE A 332 2.96 -3.88 11.55
C ILE A 332 3.62 -4.48 10.31
N THR A 333 4.76 -5.12 10.51
CA THR A 333 5.48 -5.85 9.47
C THR A 333 4.77 -7.18 9.22
N GLU A 334 4.67 -7.60 7.96
CA GLU A 334 4.14 -8.93 7.60
C GLU A 334 5.02 -10.06 8.13
N GLN A 335 4.77 -10.46 9.37
CA GLN A 335 5.36 -11.63 10.02
C GLN A 335 4.27 -12.69 10.28
N ASP A 336 4.67 -13.96 10.28
CA ASP A 336 3.77 -15.10 10.52
C ASP A 336 3.32 -15.22 12.00
N GLY A 337 3.70 -14.30 12.89
CA GLY A 337 3.40 -14.32 14.34
C GLY A 337 3.08 -12.95 14.93
N VAL A 338 2.80 -12.89 16.24
CA VAL A 338 2.59 -11.63 16.99
C VAL A 338 3.91 -10.89 17.14
N GLU A 339 3.95 -9.59 16.83
CA GLU A 339 5.19 -8.81 16.92
C GLU A 339 5.68 -8.74 18.38
N PRO A 340 7.00 -8.84 18.63
CA PRO A 340 7.54 -8.92 20.00
C PRO A 340 7.13 -7.75 20.90
N HIS A 341 7.01 -6.53 20.34
CA HIS A 341 6.62 -5.35 21.10
C HIS A 341 5.11 -5.36 21.43
N VAL A 342 4.25 -5.86 20.53
CA VAL A 342 2.82 -6.06 20.80
C VAL A 342 2.62 -7.15 21.85
N PHE A 343 3.43 -8.22 21.81
CA PHE A 343 3.40 -9.27 22.84
C PHE A 343 3.80 -8.76 24.23
N ARG A 344 4.89 -7.97 24.32
CA ARG A 344 5.27 -7.28 25.57
C ARG A 344 4.17 -6.37 26.07
N PHE A 345 3.47 -5.69 25.15
CA PHE A 345 2.33 -4.86 25.49
C PHE A 345 1.16 -5.68 26.04
N ALA A 346 0.87 -6.86 25.47
CA ALA A 346 -0.14 -7.77 26.00
C ALA A 346 0.17 -8.21 27.45
N ILE A 347 1.44 -8.51 27.77
CA ILE A 347 1.86 -8.81 29.15
C ILE A 347 1.53 -7.64 30.08
N LEU A 348 1.87 -6.41 29.69
CA LEU A 348 1.56 -5.22 30.47
C LEU A 348 0.05 -5.05 30.70
N LEU A 349 -0.77 -5.27 29.67
CA LEU A 349 -2.24 -5.21 29.78
C LEU A 349 -2.79 -6.26 30.75
N ILE A 350 -2.23 -7.48 30.75
CA ILE A 350 -2.60 -8.54 31.70
C ILE A 350 -2.24 -8.11 33.12
N LEU A 351 -1.06 -7.52 33.35
CA LEU A 351 -0.65 -7.05 34.68
C LEU A 351 -1.58 -5.97 35.24
N PHE A 352 -2.09 -5.06 34.40
CA PHE A 352 -3.10 -4.09 34.83
C PHE A 352 -4.42 -4.75 35.25
N GLU A 353 -4.85 -5.80 34.55
CA GLU A 353 -6.02 -6.58 34.96
C GLU A 353 -5.78 -7.28 36.30
N VAL A 354 -4.61 -7.92 36.49
CA VAL A 354 -4.24 -8.52 37.78
C VAL A 354 -4.31 -7.50 38.90
N TYR A 355 -3.75 -6.31 38.69
CA TYR A 355 -3.76 -5.23 39.67
C TYR A 355 -5.19 -4.80 40.05
N ILE A 356 -6.07 -4.58 39.07
CA ILE A 356 -7.46 -4.15 39.38
C ILE A 356 -8.23 -5.22 40.13
N LYS A 357 -8.08 -6.49 39.76
CA LYS A 357 -8.73 -7.60 40.48
C LYS A 357 -8.20 -7.75 41.90
N TRP A 358 -6.88 -7.62 42.07
CA TRP A 358 -6.25 -7.61 43.38
C TRP A 358 -6.76 -6.46 44.25
N PHE A 359 -6.78 -5.24 43.71
CA PHE A 359 -7.24 -4.06 44.44
C PHE A 359 -8.72 -4.18 44.87
N ARG A 360 -9.59 -4.70 43.98
CA ARG A 360 -10.99 -4.95 44.31
C ARG A 360 -11.11 -5.99 45.43
N LEU A 361 -10.31 -7.06 45.38
CA LEU A 361 -10.28 -8.06 46.44
C LEU A 361 -9.86 -7.45 47.78
N GLU A 362 -8.80 -6.65 47.81
CA GLU A 362 -8.30 -6.00 49.04
C GLU A 362 -9.32 -5.02 49.63
N ARG A 363 -10.11 -4.32 48.82
CA ARG A 363 -11.05 -3.30 49.30
C ARG A 363 -12.39 -3.84 49.75
N TYR A 364 -12.84 -4.94 49.15
CA TYR A 364 -14.11 -5.59 49.46
C TYR A 364 -13.91 -6.93 50.19
N TYR A 365 -12.73 -7.15 50.80
CA TYR A 365 -12.37 -8.40 51.46
C TYR A 365 -13.37 -8.84 52.56
N THR A 366 -14.02 -7.88 53.22
CA THR A 366 -15.06 -8.13 54.23
C THR A 366 -16.35 -8.73 53.66
N ASP A 367 -16.57 -8.56 52.36
CA ASP A 367 -17.70 -9.13 51.61
C ASP A 367 -17.36 -10.48 50.94
N TYR A 368 -16.11 -10.94 51.04
CA TYR A 368 -15.57 -12.13 50.37
C TYR A 368 -15.10 -13.20 51.36
N ASP A 369 -14.90 -14.42 50.85
CA ASP A 369 -14.49 -15.58 51.66
C ASP A 369 -13.11 -15.36 52.30
N THR A 370 -13.07 -15.35 53.63
CA THR A 370 -11.84 -15.10 54.41
C THR A 370 -10.78 -16.16 54.16
N LYS A 371 -11.18 -17.39 53.79
CA LYS A 371 -10.26 -18.51 53.53
C LYS A 371 -9.30 -18.29 52.37
N PHE A 372 -9.71 -17.53 51.34
CA PHE A 372 -8.82 -17.20 50.21
C PHE A 372 -7.80 -16.12 50.59
N ILE A 373 -8.23 -15.14 51.37
CA ILE A 373 -7.39 -14.02 51.85
C ILE A 373 -6.37 -14.50 52.89
N GLU A 374 -6.67 -15.56 53.63
CA GLU A 374 -5.76 -16.22 54.56
C GLU A 374 -4.63 -17.01 53.86
N GLN A 375 -4.73 -17.27 52.56
CA GLN A 375 -3.66 -17.95 51.81
C GLN A 375 -2.41 -17.07 51.64
N PRO A 376 -1.23 -17.66 51.41
CA PRO A 376 -0.01 -16.90 51.13
C PRO A 376 -0.18 -15.94 49.95
N LEU A 377 0.41 -14.75 50.04
CA LEU A 377 0.32 -13.70 49.00
C LEU A 377 0.72 -14.20 47.60
N TYR A 378 1.75 -15.05 47.52
CA TYR A 378 2.18 -15.62 46.23
C TYR A 378 1.11 -16.51 45.59
N TYR A 379 0.33 -17.24 46.40
CA TYR A 379 -0.75 -18.10 45.91
C TYR A 379 -1.90 -17.26 45.37
N GLN A 380 -2.31 -16.23 46.12
CA GLN A 380 -3.35 -15.30 45.68
C GLN A 380 -2.96 -14.63 44.35
N TYR A 381 -1.69 -14.20 44.22
CA TYR A 381 -1.20 -13.53 43.03
C TYR A 381 -1.17 -14.48 41.82
N LEU A 382 -0.61 -15.69 41.98
CA LEU A 382 -0.56 -16.69 40.91
C LEU A 382 -1.97 -17.13 40.48
N TYR A 383 -2.91 -17.22 41.41
CA TYR A 383 -4.30 -17.55 41.12
C TYR A 383 -4.96 -16.47 40.25
N ILE A 384 -4.88 -15.20 40.65
CA ILE A 384 -5.43 -14.07 39.89
C ILE A 384 -4.73 -13.92 38.55
N LEU A 385 -3.41 -14.11 38.49
CA LEU A 385 -2.64 -14.09 37.25
C LEU A 385 -3.11 -15.18 36.28
N THR A 386 -3.28 -16.42 36.76
CA THR A 386 -3.76 -17.54 35.94
C THR A 386 -5.17 -17.28 35.42
N LEU A 387 -6.06 -16.75 36.26
CA LEU A 387 -7.40 -16.33 35.86
C LEU A 387 -7.36 -15.27 34.75
N CYS A 388 -6.52 -14.24 34.89
CA CYS A 388 -6.40 -13.17 33.89
C CYS A 388 -5.83 -13.67 32.55
N ILE A 389 -4.83 -14.57 32.60
CA ILE A 389 -4.27 -15.22 31.39
C ILE A 389 -5.36 -16.06 30.71
N PHE A 390 -6.12 -16.84 31.47
CA PHE A 390 -7.19 -17.67 30.94
C PHE A 390 -8.29 -16.84 30.27
N GLU A 391 -8.76 -15.79 30.94
CA GLU A 391 -9.72 -14.83 30.36
C GLU A 391 -9.23 -14.18 29.08
N PHE A 392 -7.96 -13.77 29.05
CA PHE A 392 -7.34 -13.17 27.87
C PHE A 392 -7.31 -14.16 26.70
N ILE A 393 -6.89 -15.40 26.93
CA ILE A 393 -6.86 -16.44 25.89
C ILE A 393 -8.27 -16.72 25.38
N VAL A 394 -9.24 -16.94 26.27
CA VAL A 394 -10.62 -17.25 25.87
C VAL A 394 -11.23 -16.10 25.08
N PHE A 395 -11.04 -14.86 25.51
CA PHE A 395 -11.53 -13.68 24.80
C PHE A 395 -11.03 -13.66 23.34
N HIS A 396 -9.72 -13.83 23.13
CA HIS A 396 -9.12 -13.88 21.81
C HIS A 396 -9.57 -15.09 20.99
N CYS A 397 -9.71 -16.26 21.61
CA CYS A 397 -10.19 -17.48 20.94
C CYS A 397 -11.65 -17.33 20.48
N CYS A 398 -12.53 -16.81 21.33
CA CYS A 398 -13.95 -16.58 21.02
C CYS A 398 -14.12 -15.60 19.86
N ILE A 399 -13.39 -14.48 19.85
CA ILE A 399 -13.44 -13.51 18.74
C ILE A 399 -12.91 -14.14 17.44
N ASN A 400 -11.77 -14.82 17.50
CA ASN A 400 -11.21 -15.47 16.31
C ASN A 400 -12.13 -16.56 15.75
N LEU A 401 -12.80 -17.32 16.61
CA LEU A 401 -13.81 -18.30 16.21
C LEU A 401 -15.03 -17.62 15.58
N ALA A 402 -15.55 -16.55 16.19
CA ALA A 402 -16.68 -15.79 15.67
C ALA A 402 -16.37 -15.19 14.28
N ILE A 403 -15.17 -14.63 14.09
CA ILE A 403 -14.70 -14.12 12.78
C ILE A 403 -14.59 -15.26 11.77
N ARG A 404 -14.02 -16.41 12.18
CA ARG A 404 -13.89 -17.59 11.29
C ARG A 404 -15.26 -18.09 10.83
N VAL A 405 -16.26 -18.10 11.71
CA VAL A 405 -17.65 -18.46 11.38
C VAL A 405 -18.27 -17.42 10.46
N TYR A 406 -18.10 -16.13 10.77
CA TYR A 406 -18.67 -15.02 10.00
C TYR A 406 -18.18 -15.00 8.54
N PHE A 407 -16.88 -15.19 8.32
CA PHE A 407 -16.28 -15.17 6.97
C PHE A 407 -16.25 -16.54 6.26
N ARG A 408 -16.75 -17.61 6.90
CA ARG A 408 -16.76 -18.97 6.33
C ARG A 408 -17.42 -19.02 4.94
N ASN A 409 -18.50 -18.29 4.75
CA ASN A 409 -19.27 -18.29 3.50
C ASN A 409 -18.76 -17.26 2.47
N GLN A 410 -17.87 -16.35 2.86
CA GLN A 410 -17.41 -15.24 2.01
C GLN A 410 -16.06 -15.50 1.32
N ASN A 411 -15.46 -16.68 1.53
CA ASN A 411 -14.13 -17.06 1.00
C ASN A 411 -12.99 -16.03 1.26
N LYS A 412 -13.16 -15.13 2.24
CA LYS A 412 -12.14 -14.15 2.64
C LYS A 412 -11.19 -14.80 3.65
N ARG A 413 -9.92 -14.97 3.28
CA ARG A 413 -8.87 -15.44 4.21
C ARG A 413 -8.45 -14.29 5.13
N ILE A 414 -8.62 -14.48 6.43
CA ILE A 414 -8.25 -13.50 7.47
C ILE A 414 -7.04 -14.00 8.24
N ARG A 415 -6.08 -13.10 8.45
CA ARG A 415 -4.92 -13.37 9.31
C ARG A 415 -5.32 -13.19 10.77
N HIS A 416 -5.57 -14.30 11.47
CA HIS A 416 -5.95 -14.31 12.88
C HIS A 416 -4.93 -13.65 13.82
N ASN A 417 -3.64 -13.68 13.47
CA ASN A 417 -2.61 -13.01 14.28
C ASN A 417 -2.79 -11.49 14.30
N TYR A 418 -3.22 -10.91 13.18
CA TYR A 418 -3.50 -9.48 13.06
C TYR A 418 -4.76 -9.08 13.81
N VAL A 419 -5.78 -9.94 13.84
CA VAL A 419 -6.96 -9.75 14.71
C VAL A 419 -6.52 -9.63 16.17
N SER A 420 -5.66 -10.54 16.64
CA SER A 420 -5.16 -10.50 18.00
C SER A 420 -4.29 -9.25 18.27
N MET A 421 -3.39 -8.88 17.35
CA MET A 421 -2.62 -7.64 17.49
C MET A 421 -3.52 -6.40 17.53
N ALA A 422 -4.56 -6.35 16.68
CA ALA A 422 -5.51 -5.25 16.65
C ALA A 422 -6.22 -5.09 17.99
N LEU A 423 -6.71 -6.19 18.58
CA LEU A 423 -7.35 -6.19 19.90
C LEU A 423 -6.39 -5.78 21.02
N ILE A 424 -5.13 -6.22 20.96
CA ILE A 424 -4.10 -5.84 21.95
C ILE A 424 -3.80 -4.34 21.87
N ILE A 425 -3.52 -3.82 20.67
CA ILE A 425 -3.18 -2.41 20.46
C ILE A 425 -4.36 -1.51 20.84
N SER A 426 -5.57 -1.87 20.43
CA SER A 426 -6.79 -1.10 20.75
C SER A 426 -7.19 -1.18 22.23
N SER A 427 -6.65 -2.12 23.00
CA SER A 427 -6.82 -2.19 24.45
C SER A 427 -5.93 -1.22 25.25
N PHE A 428 -5.27 -0.25 24.60
CA PHE A 428 -4.41 0.74 25.25
C PHE A 428 -5.08 1.52 26.38
N GLY A 429 -6.42 1.68 26.32
CA GLY A 429 -7.19 2.36 27.36
C GLY A 429 -6.97 1.78 28.76
N LYS A 430 -6.60 0.50 28.88
CA LYS A 430 -6.24 -0.11 30.18
C LYS A 430 -5.02 0.52 30.84
N MET A 431 -4.13 1.16 30.08
CA MET A 431 -3.02 1.93 30.66
C MET A 431 -3.48 3.15 31.45
N LEU A 432 -4.69 3.67 31.19
CA LEU A 432 -5.26 4.77 31.97
C LEU A 432 -5.48 4.37 33.43
N LEU A 433 -5.50 3.07 33.74
CA LEU A 433 -5.51 2.56 35.10
C LEU A 433 -4.27 2.99 35.90
N ILE A 434 -3.13 3.31 35.26
CA ILE A 434 -1.97 3.91 35.95
C ILE A 434 -2.36 5.20 36.67
N LEU A 435 -3.18 6.04 36.03
CA LEU A 435 -3.64 7.29 36.65
C LEU A 435 -4.47 7.00 37.90
N MET A 436 -5.24 5.91 37.90
CA MET A 436 -6.00 5.45 39.06
C MET A 436 -5.14 4.83 40.16
N VAL A 437 -3.91 4.42 39.86
CA VAL A 437 -2.92 3.96 40.85
C VAL A 437 -2.22 5.15 41.52
N ILE A 438 -1.88 6.18 40.73
CA ILE A 438 -1.11 7.33 41.22
C ILE A 438 -1.98 8.27 42.08
N TRP A 439 -3.24 8.47 41.69
CA TRP A 439 -4.16 9.34 42.41
C TRP A 439 -5.10 8.54 43.32
N ASP A 440 -5.27 9.00 44.57
CA ASP A 440 -6.22 8.43 45.52
C ASP A 440 -7.67 8.81 45.16
N TYR A 441 -8.19 8.15 44.13
CA TYR A 441 -9.62 8.09 43.88
C TYR A 441 -10.20 7.16 44.94
N LYS A 442 -10.80 7.75 45.98
CA LYS A 442 -11.39 7.04 47.13
C LYS A 442 -12.31 5.88 46.73
N GLN A 443 -12.79 5.79 45.49
CA GLN A 443 -13.44 4.60 44.94
C GLN A 443 -13.01 4.40 43.47
N LEU A 444 -12.66 3.17 43.10
CA LEU A 444 -12.34 2.75 41.72
C LEU A 444 -13.60 2.60 40.85
N GLU A 445 -14.65 3.35 41.18
CA GLU A 445 -15.95 3.37 40.51
C GLU A 445 -15.80 3.68 39.02
N TYR A 446 -14.76 4.39 38.59
CA TYR A 446 -14.56 4.75 37.19
C TYR A 446 -13.94 3.64 36.33
N SER A 447 -13.63 2.47 36.89
CA SER A 447 -13.06 1.35 36.11
C SER A 447 -13.98 0.82 35.01
N TRP A 448 -15.31 0.94 35.15
CA TRP A 448 -16.24 0.60 34.07
C TRP A 448 -16.14 1.57 32.88
N LEU A 449 -15.78 2.84 33.10
CA LEU A 449 -15.55 3.82 32.02
C LEU A 449 -14.34 3.41 31.17
N VAL A 450 -13.26 2.93 31.81
CA VAL A 450 -12.11 2.37 31.08
C VAL A 450 -12.55 1.18 30.23
N GLY A 451 -13.44 0.33 30.75
CA GLY A 451 -14.05 -0.76 29.99
C GLY A 451 -14.82 -0.29 28.75
N ILE A 452 -15.61 0.78 28.85
CA ILE A 452 -16.34 1.37 27.72
C ILE A 452 -15.39 1.94 26.67
N ILE A 453 -14.34 2.66 27.10
CA ILE A 453 -13.32 3.22 26.19
C ILE A 453 -12.63 2.08 25.43
N VAL A 454 -12.22 1.03 26.14
CA VAL A 454 -11.58 -0.15 25.52
C VAL A 454 -12.54 -0.86 24.56
N LEU A 455 -13.83 -0.99 24.91
CA LEU A 455 -14.83 -1.56 24.01
C LEU A 455 -14.99 -0.75 22.72
N ALA A 456 -15.08 0.59 22.84
CA ALA A 456 -15.21 1.48 21.70
C ALA A 456 -13.97 1.42 20.79
N SER A 457 -12.77 1.49 21.38
CA SER A 457 -11.49 1.36 20.66
C SER A 457 -11.34 0.00 19.97
N ASN A 458 -11.68 -1.10 20.65
CA ASN A 458 -11.65 -2.45 20.07
C ASN A 458 -12.64 -2.57 18.89
N THR A 459 -13.81 -1.94 19.01
CA THR A 459 -14.83 -1.91 17.95
C THR A 459 -14.33 -1.13 16.74
N GLU A 460 -13.68 0.02 16.94
CA GLU A 460 -13.10 0.83 15.87
C GLU A 460 -11.99 0.05 15.14
N ALA A 461 -11.01 -0.46 15.88
CA ALA A 461 -9.86 -1.17 15.32
C ALA A 461 -10.27 -2.42 14.53
N LEU A 462 -11.21 -3.21 15.08
CA LEU A 462 -11.68 -4.43 14.44
C LEU A 462 -12.56 -4.15 13.22
N SER A 463 -13.40 -3.09 13.27
CA SER A 463 -14.18 -2.64 12.12
C SER A 463 -13.26 -2.20 10.98
N VAL A 464 -12.22 -1.41 11.28
CA VAL A 464 -11.20 -0.96 10.33
C VAL A 464 -10.44 -2.14 9.72
N TYR A 465 -10.02 -3.11 10.53
CA TYR A 465 -9.26 -4.26 10.04
C TYR A 465 -10.09 -5.19 9.16
N LEU A 466 -11.31 -5.53 9.60
CA LEU A 466 -12.18 -6.48 8.89
C LEU A 466 -12.93 -5.82 7.71
N ASN A 467 -13.01 -4.49 7.70
CA ASN A 467 -13.84 -3.68 6.81
C ASN A 467 -15.32 -4.10 6.87
N ILE A 468 -15.87 -4.16 8.09
CA ILE A 468 -17.28 -4.52 8.36
C ILE A 468 -17.97 -3.41 9.15
N PRO A 469 -19.30 -3.23 9.03
CA PRO A 469 -20.04 -2.20 9.76
C PRO A 469 -19.98 -2.42 11.27
N TYR A 470 -19.98 -1.31 12.03
CA TYR A 470 -19.84 -1.28 13.48
C TYR A 470 -20.79 -2.23 14.23
N PHE A 471 -22.04 -2.34 13.79
CA PHE A 471 -23.02 -3.23 14.41
C PHE A 471 -22.57 -4.70 14.42
N GLN A 472 -22.05 -5.19 13.29
CA GLN A 472 -21.56 -6.56 13.17
C GLN A 472 -20.28 -6.77 14.00
N THR A 473 -19.39 -5.78 14.00
CA THR A 473 -18.19 -5.78 14.85
C THR A 473 -18.55 -5.88 16.33
N LEU A 474 -19.54 -5.09 16.76
CA LEU A 474 -20.00 -5.07 18.15
C LEU A 474 -20.58 -6.44 18.55
N LEU A 475 -21.34 -7.11 17.68
CA LEU A 475 -21.82 -8.47 17.91
C LEU A 475 -20.68 -9.47 18.09
N ILE A 476 -19.65 -9.41 17.24
CA ILE A 476 -18.46 -10.27 17.34
C ILE A 476 -17.73 -10.04 18.68
N ILE A 477 -17.52 -8.78 19.06
CA ILE A 477 -16.86 -8.45 20.34
C ILE A 477 -17.72 -8.89 21.52
N SER A 478 -19.05 -8.78 21.41
CA SER A 478 -19.98 -9.21 22.45
C SER A 478 -19.90 -10.71 22.71
N ILE A 479 -19.73 -11.53 21.66
CA ILE A 479 -19.46 -12.97 21.80
C ILE A 479 -18.15 -13.20 22.55
N GLY A 480 -17.10 -12.42 22.26
CA GLY A 480 -15.83 -12.46 22.99
C GLY A 480 -15.99 -12.14 24.47
N ILE A 481 -16.74 -11.08 24.80
CA ILE A 481 -17.00 -10.66 26.18
C ILE A 481 -17.81 -11.71 26.93
N LEU A 482 -18.88 -12.25 26.33
CA LEU A 482 -19.68 -13.32 26.91
C LEU A 482 -18.84 -14.58 27.16
N GLY A 483 -17.98 -14.95 26.21
CA GLY A 483 -17.03 -16.05 26.35
C GLY A 483 -16.05 -15.83 27.52
N ARG A 484 -15.53 -14.61 27.66
CA ARG A 484 -14.66 -14.22 28.78
C ARG A 484 -15.37 -14.35 30.12
N VAL A 485 -16.59 -13.80 30.26
CA VAL A 485 -17.37 -13.86 31.51
C VAL A 485 -17.72 -15.31 31.86
N PHE A 486 -18.11 -16.11 30.86
CA PHE A 486 -18.36 -17.54 31.05
C PHE A 486 -17.11 -18.29 31.51
N ALA A 487 -15.95 -17.99 30.92
CA ALA A 487 -14.67 -18.57 31.32
C ALA A 487 -14.27 -18.19 32.75
N GLN A 488 -14.47 -16.93 33.15
CA GLN A 488 -14.28 -16.49 34.53
C GLN A 488 -15.16 -17.31 35.49
N PHE A 489 -16.45 -17.45 35.18
CA PHE A 489 -17.38 -18.26 35.99
C PHE A 489 -16.95 -19.73 36.06
N LEU A 490 -16.57 -20.32 34.92
CA LEU A 490 -16.14 -21.71 34.84
C LEU A 490 -14.85 -21.95 35.63
N PHE A 491 -13.88 -21.03 35.52
CA PHE A 491 -12.61 -21.11 36.25
C PHE A 491 -12.85 -21.06 37.76
N LEU A 492 -13.65 -20.08 38.22
CA LEU A 492 -14.03 -19.96 39.62
C LEU A 492 -14.79 -21.21 40.10
N TYR A 493 -15.74 -21.72 39.31
CA TYR A 493 -16.48 -22.92 39.64
C TYR A 493 -15.56 -24.14 39.81
N LEU A 494 -14.68 -24.41 38.85
CA LEU A 494 -13.81 -25.60 38.88
C LEU A 494 -12.75 -25.54 39.99
N THR A 495 -12.23 -24.35 40.28
CA THR A 495 -11.14 -24.20 41.26
C THR A 495 -11.64 -24.04 42.69
N TYR A 496 -12.81 -23.41 42.88
CA TYR A 496 -13.37 -23.14 44.20
C TYR A 496 -14.23 -24.29 44.74
N PHE A 497 -14.91 -25.06 43.87
CA PHE A 497 -15.73 -26.21 44.30
C PHE A 497 -14.88 -27.38 44.85
N ASN A 498 -13.60 -27.45 44.51
CA ASN A 498 -12.66 -28.41 45.12
C ASN A 498 -12.14 -27.98 46.50
N ALA A 499 -12.43 -26.77 46.97
CA ALA A 499 -11.92 -26.23 48.25
C ALA A 499 -12.98 -26.19 49.38
N GLN A 500 -14.27 -26.35 49.08
CA GLN A 500 -15.35 -26.36 50.08
C GLN A 500 -16.13 -27.67 50.03
N GLN A 501 -15.67 -28.63 50.82
CA GLN A 501 -16.45 -29.79 51.23
C GLN A 501 -17.22 -29.53 52.54
N ASP A 502 -17.52 -28.27 52.89
CA ASP A 502 -18.37 -27.96 54.06
C ASP A 502 -19.36 -26.81 53.78
N ASN A 503 -20.62 -27.16 53.98
CA ASN A 503 -21.89 -26.45 53.76
C ASN A 503 -21.93 -24.94 54.14
N ALA A 504 -22.08 -24.05 53.16
CA ALA A 504 -22.64 -22.70 53.33
C ALA A 504 -23.38 -22.25 52.04
N PRO A 505 -24.44 -21.41 52.13
CA PRO A 505 -25.40 -21.23 51.05
C PRO A 505 -24.83 -20.50 49.83
N PHE A 506 -24.93 -21.21 48.71
CA PHE A 506 -24.26 -21.08 47.41
C PHE A 506 -24.54 -19.81 46.56
N TYR A 507 -25.36 -18.86 47.03
CA TYR A 507 -26.00 -17.88 46.13
C TYR A 507 -25.63 -16.40 46.34
N LEU A 508 -25.09 -16.00 47.50
CA LEU A 508 -24.85 -14.56 47.81
C LEU A 508 -23.40 -14.07 47.50
N THR A 509 -22.42 -14.97 47.50
CA THR A 509 -21.01 -14.63 47.17
C THR A 509 -20.71 -14.66 45.66
N LYS A 510 -21.59 -15.29 44.87
CA LYS A 510 -21.38 -15.60 43.43
C LYS A 510 -21.57 -14.40 42.50
N SER A 511 -22.42 -13.43 42.84
CA SER A 511 -22.67 -12.24 42.01
C SER A 511 -21.59 -11.16 42.12
N ARG A 512 -20.82 -11.14 43.22
CA ARG A 512 -19.87 -10.06 43.54
C ARG A 512 -18.44 -10.28 42.99
N TRP A 513 -18.08 -11.51 42.61
CA TRP A 513 -16.87 -11.78 41.83
C TRP A 513 -17.06 -11.52 40.34
N ILE A 514 -18.31 -11.47 39.86
CA ILE A 514 -18.67 -11.17 38.46
C ILE A 514 -18.64 -9.65 38.21
N SER A 515 -18.79 -8.83 39.25
CA SER A 515 -18.54 -7.39 39.21
C SER A 515 -17.05 -7.02 39.32
N ILE A 516 -16.14 -8.00 39.34
CA ILE A 516 -14.68 -7.86 39.22
C ILE A 516 -14.30 -8.09 37.76
#